data_AF-A0A699WAM1-F1
#
_entry.id   AF-A0A699WAM1-F1
#
_cell.length_a   1.000
_cell.length_b   1.000
_cell.length_c   1.000
_cell.angle_alpha   90.00
_cell.angle_beta   90.00
_cell.angle_gamma   90.00
#
_symmetry.space_group_name_H-M   'P 1'
#
loop_
_entity.id
_entity.type
_entity.pdbx_description
1 polymer ?
#
loop_
_entity_poly.entity_id
_entity_poly.type
_entity_poly.pdbx_seq_one_letter_code
_entity_poly.pdbx_strand_id
1 'polypeptide(L)' 'MDPAKVEAITKWPRPTSVTEEREKSFEELKHRLVSAPVLTLPSGSGGFQIYSDASKKGLGCVLMQHG' A
#
# COMPACT_ATOMS: atom_id res chain seq x y z
N MET A 1 -6.01 0.40 17.72
CA MET A 1 -6.73 0.62 16.45
C MET A 1 -7.84 1.63 16.69
N ASP A 2 -8.05 2.56 15.76
CA ASP A 2 -9.14 3.53 15.84
C ASP A 2 -10.48 2.87 15.47
N PRO A 3 -11.47 2.79 16.38
CA PRO A 3 -12.77 2.17 16.11
C PRO A 3 -13.51 2.77 14.92
N ALA A 4 -13.34 4.08 14.67
CA ALA A 4 -14.01 4.76 13.56
C ALA A 4 -13.47 4.28 12.20
N LYS A 5 -12.20 3.88 12.12
CA LYS A 5 -11.62 3.30 10.91
C LYS A 5 -12.19 1.91 10.62
N VAL A 6 -12.43 1.11 11.66
CA VAL A 6 -13.03 -0.22 11.51
C VAL A 6 -14.48 -0.10 11.04
N GLU A 7 -15.25 0.83 11.62
CA GLU A 7 -16.62 1.09 11.21
C GLU A 7 -16.74 1.62 9.76
N ALA A 8 -15.77 2.43 9.31
CA ALA A 8 -15.74 2.90 7.93
C ALA A 8 -15.54 1.75 6.93
N ILE A 9 -14.69 0.77 7.28
CA ILE A 9 -14.42 -0.41 6.44
C ILE A 9 -15.65 -1.32 6.37
N THR A 10 -16.38 -1.50 7.48
CA THR A 10 -17.58 -2.36 7.49
C THR A 10 -18.74 -1.77 6.67
N LYS A 11 -18.78 -0.44 6.50
CA LYS A 11 -19.79 0.26 5.68
C LYS A 11 -19.43 0.39 4.20
N TRP A 12 -18.25 -0.04 3.76
CA TRP A 12 -17.89 0.10 2.34
C TRP A 12 -18.84 -0.69 1.43
N PRO A 13 -19.25 -0.11 0.29
CA PRO A 13 -20.11 -0.80 -0.64
C PRO A 13 -19.39 -2.03 -1.17
N ARG A 14 -20.03 -3.20 -1.03
CA ARG A 14 -19.51 -4.42 -1.65
C ARG A 14 -19.61 -4.27 -3.17
N PRO A 15 -18.51 -4.47 -3.91
CA PRO A 15 -18.58 -4.54 -5.36
C PRO A 15 -19.59 -5.62 -5.77
N THR A 16 -20.60 -5.24 -6.54
CA THR A 16 -21.66 -6.16 -7.01
C THR A 16 -21.30 -6.83 -8.34
N SER A 17 -20.26 -6.35 -9.03
CA SER A 17 -19.73 -6.92 -10.27
C SER A 17 -18.20 -7.08 -10.18
N VAL A 18 -17.78 -8.28 -9.80
CA VAL A 18 -16.41 -8.73 -9.98
C VAL A 18 -16.35 -9.39 -11.35
N THR A 19 -15.80 -8.68 -12.34
CA THR A 19 -15.44 -9.30 -13.62
C THR A 19 -14.16 -10.09 -13.42
N GLU A 20 -13.91 -11.10 -14.27
CA GLU A 20 -12.67 -11.88 -14.21
C GLU A 20 -11.42 -11.00 -14.28
N GLU A 21 -11.46 -9.92 -15.08
CA GLU A 21 -10.38 -8.93 -15.18
C GLU A 21 -10.11 -8.19 -13.86
N ARG A 22 -11.18 -7.85 -13.12
CA ARG A 22 -11.07 -7.17 -11.81
C ARG A 22 -10.50 -8.11 -10.76
N GLU A 23 -10.95 -9.36 -10.74
CA GLU A 23 -10.44 -10.36 -9.80
C GLU A 23 -8.96 -10.63 -10.07
N LYS A 24 -8.58 -10.83 -11.33
CA LYS A 24 -7.18 -11.02 -11.72
C LYS A 24 -6.30 -9.83 -11.32
N SER A 25 -6.78 -8.60 -11.50
CA SER A 25 -6.05 -7.39 -11.09
C SER A 25 -5.91 -7.29 -9.57
N PHE A 26 -6.95 -7.67 -8.81
CA PHE A 26 -6.91 -7.67 -7.36
C PHE A 26 -5.97 -8.75 -6.81
N GLU A 27 -5.98 -9.95 -7.39
CA GLU A 27 -5.02 -11.02 -7.04
C GLU A 27 -3.58 -10.61 -7.32
N GLU A 28 -3.30 -9.99 -8.47
CA GLU A 28 -1.98 -9.45 -8.79
C GLU A 28 -1.55 -8.37 -7.79
N LEU A 29 -2.47 -7.46 -7.43
CA LEU A 29 -2.20 -6.44 -6.42
C LEU A 29 -1.87 -7.07 -5.06
N LYS A 30 -2.66 -8.05 -4.61
CA LYS A 30 -2.38 -8.80 -3.37
C LYS A 30 -1.01 -9.45 -3.45
N HIS A 31 -0.72 -10.16 -4.54
CA HIS A 31 0.57 -10.81 -4.74
C HIS A 31 1.72 -9.81 -4.59
N ARG A 32 1.67 -8.68 -5.30
CA ARG A 32 2.71 -7.64 -5.20
C ARG A 32 2.85 -7.06 -3.80
N LEU A 33 1.74 -6.86 -3.07
CA LEU A 33 1.77 -6.33 -1.71
C LEU A 33 2.39 -7.32 -0.71
N VAL A 34 2.20 -8.63 -0.89
CA VAL A 34 2.77 -9.66 0.00
C VAL A 34 4.14 -10.15 -0.44
N SER A 35 4.49 -9.99 -1.72
CA SER A 35 5.76 -10.44 -2.30
C SER A 35 6.79 -9.33 -2.43
N ALA A 36 6.41 -8.06 -2.27
CA ALA A 36 7.36 -6.96 -2.26
C ALA A 36 8.42 -7.24 -1.19
N PRO A 37 9.73 -7.12 -1.51
CA PRO A 37 10.78 -7.37 -0.55
C PRO A 37 10.59 -6.41 0.62
N VAL A 38 10.14 -6.94 1.75
CA VAL A 38 10.05 -6.17 2.99
C VAL A 38 11.48 -5.89 3.42
N LEU A 39 11.96 -4.70 3.07
CA LEU A 39 13.21 -4.12 3.54
C LEU A 39 14.45 -4.95 3.16
N THR A 40 14.74 -5.05 1.86
CA THR A 40 16.10 -5.41 1.42
C THR A 40 17.13 -4.56 2.15
N LEU A 41 18.23 -5.19 2.59
CA LEU A 41 19.31 -4.47 3.26
C LEU A 41 19.75 -3.29 2.39
N PRO A 42 19.90 -2.09 2.97
CA PRO A 42 20.40 -0.96 2.21
C PRO A 42 21.82 -1.26 1.72
N SER A 43 22.11 -0.84 0.51
CA SER A 43 23.47 -0.79 0.00
C SER A 43 24.30 0.18 0.84
N GLY A 44 25.54 -0.18 1.15
CA GLY A 44 26.49 0.72 1.81
C GLY A 44 26.94 1.89 0.92
N SER A 45 26.65 1.84 -0.37
CA SER A 45 26.90 2.89 -1.35
C SER A 45 25.60 3.35 -2.02
N GLY A 46 25.56 4.62 -2.42
CA GLY A 46 24.38 5.25 -3.03
C GLY A 46 23.50 5.95 -1.99
N GLY A 47 22.90 7.07 -2.39
CA GLY A 47 22.05 7.89 -1.51
C GLY A 47 20.63 7.34 -1.36
N PHE A 48 19.92 7.85 -0.36
CA PHE A 48 18.50 7.57 -0.15
C PHE A 48 17.64 8.73 -0.65
N GLN A 49 16.43 8.41 -1.09
CA GLN A 49 15.38 9.37 -1.44
C GLN A 49 14.19 9.15 -0.50
N ILE A 50 13.67 10.25 0.06
CA ILE A 50 12.47 10.23 0.88
C ILE A 50 11.33 10.79 0.05
N TYR A 51 10.30 9.98 -0.14
CA TYR A 51 9.03 10.38 -0.73
C TYR A 51 8.04 10.60 0.40
N SER A 52 7.51 11.82 0.53
CA SER A 52 6.57 12.18 1.59
C SER A 52 5.27 12.68 0.99
N ASP A 53 4.15 12.31 1.60
CA ASP A 53 2.82 12.83 1.29
C ASP A 53 2.04 13.13 2.56
N ALA A 54 1.07 14.04 2.45
CA ALA A 54 0.28 14.54 3.54
C ALA A 54 -1.21 14.58 3.17
N SER A 55 -2.04 14.02 4.05
CA SER A 55 -3.48 14.19 4.04
C SER A 55 -3.94 15.03 5.24
N LYS A 56 -5.19 15.51 5.21
CA LYS A 56 -5.80 16.22 6.36
C LYS A 56 -5.81 15.42 7.67
N LYS A 57 -5.59 14.11 7.61
CA LYS A 57 -5.71 13.19 8.76
C LYS A 57 -4.41 12.45 9.07
N GLY A 58 -3.34 12.65 8.32
CA GLY A 58 -2.08 11.95 8.55
C GLY A 58 -1.02 12.28 7.52
N LEU A 59 0.23 12.11 7.96
CA LEU A 59 1.44 12.22 7.16
C LEU A 59 1.97 10.81 6.88
N GLY A 60 2.53 10.59 5.70
CA GLY A 60 3.19 9.35 5.33
C GLY A 60 4.50 9.63 4.62
N CYS A 61 5.50 8.76 4.81
CA CYS A 61 6.73 8.80 4.05
C CYS A 61 7.23 7.39 3.71
N VAL A 62 7.94 7.30 2.59
CA VAL A 62 8.61 6.09 2.11
C VAL A 62 10.07 6.43 1.85
N LEU A 63 10.98 5.64 2.42
CA LEU A 63 12.42 5.70 2.14
C LEU A 63 12.74 4.73 1.01
N MET A 64 13.36 5.21 -0.06
CA MET A 64 13.78 4.39 -1.19
C MET A 64 15.28 4.56 -1.47
N GLN A 65 15.94 3.47 -1.85
CA GLN A 65 17.32 3.48 -2.33
C GLN A 65 17.32 2.86 -3.73
N HIS A 66 17.75 3.62 -4.75
CA HIS A 66 17.65 3.22 -6.16
C HIS A 66 16.20 2.99 -6.65
N GLY A 67 15.25 3.80 -6.15
CA GLY A 67 13.84 3.74 -6.53
C GLY A 67 13.53 4.28 -7.92
#